data_AF-A0A9N8N1Z3-F1
#
_entry.id   AF-A0A9N8N1Z3-F1
#
_cell.length_a   1.000
_cell.length_b   1.000
_cell.length_c   1.000
_cell.angle_alpha   90.00
_cell.angle_beta   90.00
_cell.angle_gamma   90.00
#
_symmetry.space_group_name_H-M   'P 1'
#
loop_
_entity.id
_entity.type
_entity.pdbx_description
1 polymer ?
#
loop_
_entity_poly.entity_id
_entity_poly.type
_entity_poly.pdbx_seq_one_letter_code
_entity_poly.pdbx_strand_id
1 'polypeptide(L)'
;MTIKRIACVLALLGGMVSMAAQAQPVVREANAPGAASKGTSAEARRRSQDTPFAFRGIALGITLDEFRAGSTVRATPLGSVPVCETDVQAGALGMRLKSHESLTVACRWAHRADDGWAVSQAVVDGAPAQEHVPRFARADGQSALRLYEISFVIDEITAEDLRDALADRYGTPRLVTHSASSSGAMPVYAWENAVSSITLCFLPGTRNGTLTYLLKGSDAWVKSVVRQWQASGAEAG
;
A
#
# COMPACT_ATOMS: atom_id res chain seq x y z
N MET A 1 -5.24 20.73 -55.86
CA MET A 1 -4.32 21.88 -56.10
C MET A 1 -4.50 22.82 -54.91
N THR A 2 -3.52 23.22 -54.11
CA THR A 2 -2.05 23.29 -54.26
C THR A 2 -1.39 23.31 -52.87
N ILE A 3 -0.22 22.71 -52.79
CA ILE A 3 0.62 22.43 -51.62
C ILE A 3 1.50 23.63 -51.25
N LYS A 4 1.81 23.84 -49.97
CA LYS A 4 3.13 24.36 -49.54
C LYS A 4 3.63 23.66 -48.27
N ARG A 5 4.54 22.69 -48.48
CA ARG A 5 5.50 22.17 -47.49
C ARG A 5 6.75 23.05 -47.57
N ILE A 6 7.33 23.43 -46.42
CA ILE A 6 8.66 24.06 -46.36
C ILE A 6 9.54 23.17 -45.46
N ALA A 7 10.67 22.75 -46.03
CA ALA A 7 11.74 21.99 -45.43
C ALA A 7 13.04 22.81 -45.50
N CYS A 8 13.87 22.74 -44.46
CA CYS A 8 15.29 23.12 -44.38
C CYS A 8 15.86 22.27 -43.22
N VAL A 9 16.69 21.23 -43.35
CA VAL A 9 18.00 21.00 -44.02
C VAL A 9 19.20 21.61 -43.27
N LEU A 10 19.98 20.69 -42.69
CA LEU A 10 21.44 20.63 -42.44
C LEU A 10 22.09 21.54 -41.38
N ALA A 11 22.81 20.90 -40.43
CA ALA A 11 24.27 20.81 -40.51
C ALA A 11 24.85 19.74 -39.55
N LEU A 12 25.59 18.80 -40.13
CA LEU A 12 26.56 17.89 -39.51
C LEU A 12 27.88 18.63 -39.30
N LEU A 13 28.58 18.35 -38.20
CA LEU A 13 30.04 18.46 -37.95
C LEU A 13 30.23 17.96 -36.50
N GLY A 14 31.10 17.03 -36.12
CA GLY A 14 32.39 16.59 -36.65
C GLY A 14 33.32 16.49 -35.42
N GLY A 15 34.09 15.40 -35.27
CA GLY A 15 35.08 15.31 -34.20
C GLY A 15 35.50 13.89 -33.82
N MET A 16 36.47 13.37 -34.59
CA MET A 16 37.16 12.10 -34.36
C MET A 16 38.27 12.21 -33.28
N VAL A 17 38.42 11.12 -32.53
CA VAL A 17 39.68 10.46 -32.10
C VAL A 17 40.67 11.24 -31.22
N SER A 18 40.98 10.65 -30.05
CA SER A 18 42.35 10.53 -29.55
C SER A 18 42.50 9.30 -28.66
N MET A 19 43.29 8.35 -29.14
CA MET A 19 43.91 7.26 -28.39
C MET A 19 45.34 7.67 -27.98
N ALA A 20 45.88 6.94 -26.98
CA ALA A 20 47.18 7.04 -26.31
C ALA A 20 47.13 7.84 -24.99
N ALA A 21 47.71 7.41 -23.87
CA ALA A 21 48.82 6.47 -23.68
C ALA A 21 48.70 5.74 -22.33
N GLN A 22 49.24 4.52 -22.29
CA GLN A 22 49.60 3.82 -21.06
C GLN A 22 50.75 4.54 -20.35
N ALA A 23 50.62 4.76 -19.05
CA ALA A 23 51.74 4.92 -18.14
C ALA A 23 51.31 4.40 -16.76
N GLN A 24 51.84 3.25 -16.37
CA GLN A 24 51.88 2.84 -14.96
C GLN A 24 52.98 3.66 -14.26
N PRO A 25 52.76 4.00 -12.98
CA PRO A 25 53.85 3.84 -12.03
C PRO A 25 53.41 3.04 -10.80
N VAL A 26 54.21 2.01 -10.53
CA VAL A 26 54.86 1.72 -9.25
C VAL A 26 53.99 1.80 -7.98
N VAL A 27 53.75 0.60 -7.45
CA VAL A 27 53.48 0.24 -6.06
C VAL A 27 53.99 1.27 -5.05
N ARG A 28 53.07 1.81 -4.25
CA ARG A 28 53.36 2.20 -2.88
C ARG A 28 52.15 1.88 -2.01
N GLU A 29 52.30 0.85 -1.19
CA GLU A 29 51.38 0.53 -0.10
C GLU A 29 51.19 1.76 0.78
N ALA A 30 49.95 2.20 0.88
CA ALA A 30 49.48 3.05 1.95
C ALA A 30 48.21 2.39 2.51
N ASN A 31 48.35 1.89 3.74
CA ASN A 31 47.28 1.34 4.57
C ASN A 31 45.99 2.18 4.45
N ALA A 32 44.93 1.57 3.92
CA ALA A 32 43.57 2.09 4.00
C ALA A 32 42.77 1.26 5.02
N PRO A 33 42.02 1.87 5.95
CA PRO A 33 41.18 1.14 6.88
C PRO A 33 39.94 0.63 6.12
N GLY A 34 40.01 -0.63 5.69
CA GLY A 34 38.88 -1.33 5.09
C GLY A 34 37.85 -1.74 6.13
N ALA A 35 37.00 -0.83 6.58
CA ALA A 35 35.83 -1.16 7.40
C ALA A 35 34.77 -0.05 7.43
N ALA A 36 34.20 0.37 6.29
CA ALA A 36 33.10 1.35 6.30
C ALA A 36 31.99 1.14 5.26
N SER A 37 32.02 0.09 4.43
CA SER A 37 31.00 -0.10 3.38
C SER A 37 29.98 -1.21 3.64
N LYS A 38 30.15 -2.05 4.68
CA LYS A 38 29.14 -3.06 5.07
C LYS A 38 28.07 -2.51 6.03
N GLY A 39 28.40 -1.49 6.81
CA GLY A 39 27.48 -0.89 7.79
C GLY A 39 26.34 -0.12 7.13
N THR A 40 26.60 0.63 6.05
CA THR A 40 25.58 1.44 5.37
C THR A 40 24.54 0.58 4.64
N SER A 41 24.94 -0.54 4.04
CA SER A 41 24.02 -1.47 3.37
C SER A 41 23.16 -2.26 4.36
N ALA A 42 23.74 -2.74 5.47
CA ALA A 42 22.99 -3.42 6.52
C ALA A 42 22.01 -2.49 7.23
N GLU A 43 22.41 -1.24 7.47
CA GLU A 43 21.59 -0.22 8.13
C GLU A 43 20.50 0.34 7.21
N ALA A 44 20.77 0.50 5.91
CA ALA A 44 19.75 0.83 4.92
C ALA A 44 18.75 -0.32 4.75
N ARG A 45 19.21 -1.57 4.77
CA ARG A 45 18.33 -2.76 4.73
C ARG A 45 17.47 -2.85 5.99
N ARG A 46 18.01 -2.58 7.18
CA ARG A 46 17.24 -2.50 8.44
C ARG A 46 16.21 -1.37 8.41
N ARG A 47 16.60 -0.14 8.06
CA ARG A 47 15.67 1.00 7.94
C ARG A 47 14.55 0.74 6.92
N SER A 48 14.83 -0.01 5.86
CA SER A 48 13.80 -0.43 4.89
C SER A 48 12.83 -1.49 5.45
N GLN A 49 13.26 -2.31 6.42
CA GLN A 49 12.42 -3.31 7.09
C GLN A 49 11.46 -2.70 8.13
N ASP A 50 11.77 -1.51 8.63
CA ASP A 50 10.99 -0.82 9.65
C ASP A 50 10.00 0.21 9.07
N THR A 51 10.07 0.48 7.76
CA THR A 51 9.12 1.39 7.09
C THR A 51 7.86 0.63 6.68
N PRO A 52 6.65 1.06 7.09
CA PRO A 52 5.43 0.41 6.65
C PRO A 52 5.26 0.44 5.13
N PHE A 53 4.69 -0.63 4.57
CA PHE A 53 4.33 -0.64 3.15
C PHE A 53 3.37 0.49 2.81
N ALA A 54 3.49 1.01 1.60
CA ALA A 54 2.65 2.09 1.08
C ALA A 54 1.90 1.66 -0.17
N PHE A 55 0.59 1.93 -0.19
CA PHE A 55 -0.27 1.70 -1.34
C PHE A 55 -0.38 2.99 -2.18
N ARG A 56 0.20 2.99 -3.39
CA ARG A 56 0.07 4.11 -4.35
C ARG A 56 0.35 5.51 -3.75
N GLY A 57 1.26 5.60 -2.79
CA GLY A 57 1.61 6.85 -2.11
C GLY A 57 0.88 7.10 -0.79
N ILE A 58 -0.11 6.27 -0.42
CA ILE A 58 -0.70 6.24 0.92
C ILE A 58 0.17 5.33 1.80
N ALA A 59 0.90 5.92 2.73
CA ALA A 59 1.61 5.18 3.75
C ALA A 59 0.66 4.73 4.86
N LEU A 60 0.82 3.49 5.34
CA LEU A 60 0.21 3.10 6.60
C LEU A 60 0.78 3.97 7.73
N GLY A 61 -0.05 4.26 8.75
CA GLY A 61 0.31 5.06 9.92
C GLY A 61 0.00 6.56 9.80
N ILE A 62 -0.35 7.07 8.61
CA ILE A 62 -0.82 8.46 8.46
C ILE A 62 -2.11 8.69 9.25
N THR A 63 -2.34 9.93 9.66
CA THR A 63 -3.56 10.31 10.37
C THR A 63 -4.77 10.36 9.43
N LEU A 64 -5.97 10.27 10.00
CA LEU A 64 -7.21 10.45 9.25
C LEU A 64 -7.29 11.82 8.57
N ASP A 65 -6.80 12.86 9.22
CA ASP A 65 -6.82 14.22 8.67
C ASP A 65 -5.84 14.37 7.52
N GLU A 66 -4.64 13.78 7.64
CA GLU A 66 -3.68 13.69 6.53
C GLU A 66 -4.27 12.91 5.34
N PHE A 67 -4.94 11.78 5.59
CA PHE A 67 -5.60 11.00 4.55
C PHE A 67 -6.71 11.79 3.83
N ARG A 68 -7.50 12.56 4.58
CA ARG A 68 -8.56 13.41 4.00
C ARG A 68 -8.02 14.60 3.21
N ALA A 69 -6.89 15.15 3.65
CA ALA A 69 -6.20 16.23 2.95
C ALA A 69 -5.49 15.74 1.67
N GLY A 70 -5.04 14.49 1.65
CA GLY A 70 -4.38 13.87 0.51
C GLY A 70 -5.37 13.28 -0.51
N SER A 71 -5.46 13.87 -1.70
CA SER A 71 -6.16 13.25 -2.85
C SER A 71 -5.28 12.18 -3.54
N THR A 72 -4.78 11.22 -2.77
CA THR A 72 -3.80 10.24 -3.24
C THR A 72 -4.44 9.05 -3.97
N VAL A 73 -5.69 8.71 -3.64
CA VAL A 73 -6.46 7.69 -4.36
C VAL A 73 -7.48 8.36 -5.26
N ARG A 74 -7.42 7.98 -6.54
CA ARG A 74 -8.44 8.38 -7.52
C ARG A 74 -9.69 7.57 -7.25
N ALA A 75 -10.84 8.23 -7.29
CA ALA A 75 -12.14 7.59 -7.24
C ALA A 75 -12.98 8.08 -8.43
N THR A 76 -13.93 7.24 -8.85
CA THR A 76 -14.87 7.54 -9.92
C THR A 76 -16.28 7.66 -9.34
N PRO A 77 -17.03 8.73 -9.66
CA PRO A 77 -16.67 9.84 -10.56
C PRO A 77 -15.61 10.80 -9.97
N LEU A 78 -15.00 11.63 -10.82
CA LEU A 78 -14.07 12.67 -10.39
C LEU A 78 -14.73 13.63 -9.39
N GLY A 79 -13.98 14.07 -8.37
CA GLY A 79 -14.52 14.89 -7.28
C GLY A 79 -15.09 14.09 -6.11
N SER A 80 -15.06 12.75 -6.18
CA SER A 80 -15.36 11.89 -5.02
C SER A 80 -14.40 12.15 -3.86
N VAL A 81 -14.93 12.10 -2.64
CA VAL A 81 -14.20 12.35 -1.39
C VAL A 81 -14.33 11.16 -0.44
N PRO A 82 -13.39 10.98 0.50
CA PRO A 82 -13.50 9.94 1.52
C PRO A 82 -14.52 10.35 2.60
N VAL A 83 -15.56 9.53 2.77
CA VAL A 83 -16.55 9.62 3.85
C VAL A 83 -16.27 8.50 4.84
N CYS A 84 -16.10 8.85 6.12
CA CYS A 84 -15.68 7.90 7.14
C CYS A 84 -16.72 7.78 8.25
N GLU A 85 -16.99 6.54 8.66
CA GLU A 85 -17.97 6.19 9.68
C GLU A 85 -17.32 5.26 10.70
N THR A 86 -17.96 5.08 11.86
CA THR A 86 -17.54 4.08 12.86
C THR A 86 -17.47 2.72 12.20
N ASP A 87 -16.32 2.05 12.34
CA ASP A 87 -16.12 0.73 11.74
C ASP A 87 -17.05 -0.30 12.41
N VAL A 88 -17.47 -1.32 11.67
CA VAL A 88 -18.33 -2.40 12.16
C VAL A 88 -17.76 -3.06 13.41
N GLN A 89 -16.42 -3.18 13.51
CA GLN A 89 -15.76 -3.70 14.70
C GLN A 89 -16.07 -2.84 15.93
N ALA A 90 -16.01 -1.51 15.83
CA ALA A 90 -16.39 -0.60 16.92
C ALA A 90 -17.91 -0.60 17.16
N GLY A 91 -18.72 -0.71 16.11
CA GLY A 91 -20.18 -0.85 16.24
C GLY A 91 -20.58 -2.10 17.05
N ALA A 92 -19.89 -3.22 16.84
CA ALA A 92 -20.09 -4.46 17.60
C ALA A 92 -19.72 -4.32 19.10
N LEU A 93 -18.88 -3.34 19.45
CA LEU A 93 -18.55 -2.99 20.83
C LEU A 93 -19.59 -2.05 21.47
N GLY A 94 -20.72 -1.79 20.80
CA GLY A 94 -21.77 -0.90 21.29
C GLY A 94 -21.44 0.59 21.11
N MET A 95 -20.37 0.93 20.39
CA MET A 95 -20.07 2.33 20.07
C MET A 95 -21.11 2.87 19.09
N ARG A 96 -21.58 4.09 19.33
CA ARG A 96 -22.54 4.74 18.42
C ARG A 96 -21.90 4.93 17.05
N LEU A 97 -22.60 4.49 16.01
CA LEU A 97 -22.21 4.81 14.64
C LEU A 97 -22.11 6.33 14.48
N LYS A 98 -20.96 6.80 13.97
CA LYS A 98 -20.60 8.21 13.73
C LYS A 98 -20.19 9.01 14.97
N SER A 99 -19.85 8.36 16.09
CA SER A 99 -19.27 9.05 17.25
C SER A 99 -17.81 9.44 17.01
N HIS A 100 -17.42 10.64 17.44
CA HIS A 100 -16.02 11.11 17.44
C HIS A 100 -15.13 10.30 18.41
N GLU A 101 -15.75 9.56 19.33
CA GLU A 101 -15.07 8.70 20.30
C GLU A 101 -14.75 7.30 19.75
N SER A 102 -15.19 6.99 18.52
CA SER A 102 -14.99 5.68 17.89
C SER A 102 -13.53 5.24 17.94
N LEU A 103 -13.31 4.01 18.41
CA LEU A 103 -11.99 3.39 18.50
C LEU A 103 -11.39 3.16 17.11
N THR A 104 -12.26 2.76 16.18
CA THR A 104 -11.95 2.47 14.80
C THR A 104 -12.96 3.14 13.88
N VAL A 105 -12.48 3.60 12.73
CA VAL A 105 -13.32 4.15 11.65
C VAL A 105 -12.93 3.55 10.32
N ALA A 106 -13.91 3.38 9.43
CA ALA A 106 -13.74 2.94 8.07
C ALA A 106 -14.14 4.05 7.12
N CYS A 107 -13.32 4.30 6.10
CA CYS A 107 -13.63 5.26 5.05
C CYS A 107 -14.09 4.54 3.77
N ARG A 108 -14.99 5.18 3.04
CA ARG A 108 -15.43 4.79 1.69
C ARG A 108 -15.49 6.04 0.82
N TRP A 109 -15.51 5.86 -0.50
CA TRP A 109 -15.58 6.98 -1.43
C TRP A 109 -17.03 7.33 -1.72
N ALA A 110 -17.34 8.64 -1.74
CA ALA A 110 -18.66 9.13 -2.10
C ALA A 110 -18.56 10.48 -2.82
N HIS A 111 -19.57 10.82 -3.62
CA HIS A 111 -19.73 12.12 -4.25
C HIS A 111 -21.11 12.69 -3.99
N ARG A 112 -21.25 14.00 -4.17
CA ARG A 112 -22.56 14.66 -4.17
C ARG A 112 -23.26 14.42 -5.50
N ALA A 113 -24.45 13.84 -5.43
CA ALA A 113 -25.40 13.69 -6.51
C ALA A 113 -26.63 14.59 -6.26
N ASP A 114 -27.53 14.71 -7.24
CA ASP A 114 -28.71 15.58 -7.17
C ASP A 114 -29.64 15.22 -6.00
N ASP A 115 -29.69 13.94 -5.61
CA ASP A 115 -30.51 13.39 -4.54
C ASP A 115 -29.76 13.23 -3.19
N GLY A 116 -28.48 13.63 -3.12
CA GLY A 116 -27.70 13.58 -1.89
C GLY A 116 -26.29 13.04 -2.06
N TRP A 117 -25.91 12.07 -1.23
CA TRP A 117 -24.61 11.41 -1.30
C TRP A 117 -24.75 10.08 -2.01
N ALA A 118 -23.93 9.84 -3.03
CA ALA A 118 -23.86 8.59 -3.75
C ALA A 118 -22.51 7.90 -3.55
N VAL A 119 -22.53 6.57 -3.45
CA VAL A 119 -21.32 5.75 -3.29
C VAL A 119 -20.47 5.84 -4.56
N SER A 120 -19.16 5.93 -4.36
CA SER A 120 -18.16 6.00 -5.42
C SER A 120 -17.19 4.83 -5.31
N GLN A 121 -16.49 4.52 -6.40
CA GLN A 121 -15.52 3.44 -6.44
C GLN A 121 -14.12 4.01 -6.47
N ALA A 122 -13.22 3.46 -5.66
CA ALA A 122 -11.79 3.74 -5.83
C ALA A 122 -11.33 3.17 -7.18
N VAL A 123 -10.34 3.79 -7.79
CA VAL A 123 -9.70 3.29 -9.00
C VAL A 123 -8.28 2.86 -8.66
N VAL A 124 -8.01 1.57 -8.83
CA VAL A 124 -6.72 0.94 -8.57
C VAL A 124 -6.18 0.41 -9.88
N ASP A 125 -5.00 0.91 -10.24
CA ASP A 125 -4.35 0.59 -11.53
C ASP A 125 -5.22 0.78 -12.77
N GLY A 126 -6.10 1.79 -12.75
CA GLY A 126 -7.02 2.07 -13.84
C GLY A 126 -8.31 1.26 -13.81
N ALA A 127 -8.43 0.25 -12.93
CA ALA A 127 -9.64 -0.53 -12.73
C ALA A 127 -10.44 -0.07 -11.50
N PRO A 128 -11.78 -0.04 -11.53
CA PRO A 128 -12.58 0.19 -10.34
C PRO A 128 -12.37 -0.94 -9.31
N ALA A 129 -11.95 -0.56 -8.12
CA ALA A 129 -11.82 -1.46 -6.99
C ALA A 129 -13.11 -1.48 -6.17
N GLN A 130 -13.60 -2.68 -5.91
CA GLN A 130 -14.75 -2.94 -5.05
C GLN A 130 -14.30 -2.97 -3.60
N GLU A 131 -15.20 -2.57 -2.70
CA GLU A 131 -14.97 -2.63 -1.25
C GLU A 131 -13.64 -2.00 -0.81
N HIS A 132 -13.23 -0.92 -1.47
CA HIS A 132 -12.02 -0.20 -1.08
C HIS A 132 -12.24 0.54 0.24
N VAL A 133 -11.74 -0.05 1.31
CA VAL A 133 -11.94 0.40 2.69
C VAL A 133 -10.58 0.65 3.37
N PRO A 134 -10.20 1.93 3.54
CA PRO A 134 -9.16 2.33 4.47
C PRO A 134 -9.74 2.34 5.90
N ARG A 135 -9.10 1.62 6.83
CA ARG A 135 -9.49 1.56 8.24
C ARG A 135 -8.45 2.25 9.12
N PHE A 136 -8.96 3.04 10.05
CA PHE A 136 -8.17 3.78 11.01
C PHE A 136 -8.48 3.31 12.41
N ALA A 137 -7.47 3.34 13.27
CA ALA A 137 -7.59 2.99 14.68
C ALA A 137 -6.84 4.01 15.53
N ARG A 138 -7.34 4.25 16.73
CA ARG A 138 -6.66 5.05 17.74
C ARG A 138 -5.95 4.12 18.71
N ALA A 139 -4.71 3.71 18.41
CA ALA A 139 -3.98 2.77 19.27
C ALA A 139 -3.70 3.35 20.67
N ASP A 140 -3.29 2.50 21.61
CA ASP A 140 -3.06 2.91 23.01
C ASP A 140 -2.13 4.13 23.11
N GLY A 141 -2.50 5.10 23.94
CA GLY A 141 -1.81 6.37 24.12
C GLY A 141 -1.87 7.33 22.93
N GLN A 142 -2.49 6.95 21.80
CA GLN A 142 -2.66 7.85 20.66
C GLN A 142 -3.97 8.64 20.77
N SER A 143 -3.93 9.92 20.42
CA SER A 143 -5.14 10.75 20.31
C SER A 143 -5.74 10.71 18.90
N ALA A 144 -4.90 10.58 17.87
CA ALA A 144 -5.30 10.57 16.47
C ALA A 144 -5.65 9.17 15.96
N LEU A 145 -6.66 9.10 15.09
CA LEU A 145 -6.96 7.91 14.28
C LEU A 145 -5.90 7.77 13.20
N ARG A 146 -5.23 6.62 13.14
CA ARG A 146 -4.18 6.33 12.16
C ARG A 146 -4.55 5.17 11.26
N LEU A 147 -4.22 5.30 9.98
CA LEU A 147 -4.48 4.29 8.97
C LEU A 147 -3.70 3.03 9.30
N TYR A 148 -4.39 1.93 9.57
CA TYR A 148 -3.73 0.66 9.86
C TYR A 148 -4.06 -0.42 8.84
N GLU A 149 -5.13 -0.27 8.07
CA GLU A 149 -5.51 -1.24 7.06
C GLU A 149 -6.03 -0.56 5.80
N ILE A 150 -5.68 -1.10 4.63
CA ILE A 150 -6.35 -0.79 3.38
C ILE A 150 -6.71 -2.13 2.75
N SER A 151 -8.00 -2.39 2.55
CA SER A 151 -8.49 -3.60 1.89
C SER A 151 -9.31 -3.24 0.65
N PHE A 152 -9.18 -3.99 -0.44
CA PHE A 152 -10.05 -3.86 -1.61
C PHE A 152 -10.06 -5.13 -2.47
N VAL A 153 -11.05 -5.22 -3.35
CA VAL A 153 -11.21 -6.31 -4.32
C VAL A 153 -11.10 -5.76 -5.74
N ILE A 154 -10.38 -6.48 -6.59
CA ILE A 154 -10.15 -6.17 -8.00
C ILE A 154 -10.33 -7.44 -8.84
N ASP A 155 -10.47 -7.29 -10.15
CA ASP A 155 -10.51 -8.41 -11.08
C ASP A 155 -9.17 -9.16 -11.16
N GLU A 156 -9.20 -10.35 -11.75
CA GLU A 156 -8.05 -11.26 -11.87
C GLU A 156 -6.86 -10.61 -12.59
N ILE A 157 -7.10 -9.90 -13.70
CA ILE A 157 -6.03 -9.31 -14.52
C ILE A 157 -5.32 -8.22 -13.71
N THR A 158 -6.08 -7.30 -13.14
CA THR A 158 -5.52 -6.26 -12.27
C THR A 158 -4.78 -6.86 -11.06
N ALA A 159 -5.26 -7.98 -10.52
CA ALA A 159 -4.62 -8.65 -9.40
C ALA A 159 -3.26 -9.27 -9.76
N GLU A 160 -3.15 -9.86 -10.94
CA GLU A 160 -1.88 -10.38 -11.49
C GLU A 160 -0.89 -9.25 -11.76
N ASP A 161 -1.34 -8.16 -12.38
CA ASP A 161 -0.51 -6.97 -12.64
C ASP A 161 0.02 -6.37 -11.32
N LEU A 162 -0.85 -6.25 -10.31
CA LEU A 162 -0.44 -5.79 -8.98
C LEU A 162 0.54 -6.74 -8.31
N ARG A 163 0.38 -8.07 -8.46
CA ARG A 163 1.33 -9.04 -7.91
C ARG A 163 2.72 -8.77 -8.47
N ASP A 164 2.83 -8.56 -9.78
CA ASP A 164 4.11 -8.37 -10.45
C ASP A 164 4.71 -7.00 -10.08
N ALA A 165 3.91 -5.93 -10.07
CA ALA A 165 4.34 -4.61 -9.62
C ALA A 165 4.80 -4.60 -8.15
N LEU A 166 4.16 -5.39 -7.28
CA LEU A 166 4.58 -5.57 -5.89
C LEU A 166 5.85 -6.39 -5.77
N ALA A 167 6.02 -7.42 -6.61
CA ALA A 167 7.25 -8.18 -6.67
C ALA A 167 8.45 -7.31 -7.09
N ASP A 168 8.26 -6.43 -8.07
CA ASP A 168 9.27 -5.47 -8.51
C ASP A 168 9.63 -4.47 -7.41
N ARG A 169 8.63 -4.00 -6.65
CA ARG A 169 8.83 -2.96 -5.63
C ARG A 169 9.36 -3.47 -4.30
N TYR A 170 8.85 -4.61 -3.84
CA TYR A 170 9.09 -5.13 -2.48
C TYR A 170 9.79 -6.49 -2.47
N GLY A 171 10.12 -7.05 -3.63
CA GLY A 171 10.74 -8.36 -3.80
C GLY A 171 9.72 -9.49 -3.90
N THR A 172 10.19 -10.71 -4.16
CA THR A 172 9.35 -11.89 -4.39
C THR A 172 8.45 -12.18 -3.17
N PRO A 173 7.13 -12.39 -3.37
CA PRO A 173 6.22 -12.73 -2.27
C PRO A 173 6.54 -14.11 -1.67
N ARG A 174 6.27 -14.25 -0.38
CA ARG A 174 6.12 -15.55 0.27
C ARG A 174 4.76 -16.14 -0.12
N LEU A 175 4.75 -17.38 -0.57
CA LEU A 175 3.51 -18.11 -0.79
C LEU A 175 3.07 -18.77 0.53
N VAL A 176 1.90 -18.36 1.04
CA VAL A 176 1.42 -18.78 2.37
C VAL A 176 0.60 -20.08 2.31
N THR A 177 -0.03 -20.36 1.17
CA THR A 177 -0.87 -21.55 0.99
C THR A 177 -0.46 -22.34 -0.25
N HIS A 178 0.08 -23.53 -0.01
CA HIS A 178 -0.01 -24.68 -0.91
C HIS A 178 -0.70 -25.79 -0.10
N SER A 179 -2.03 -25.81 -0.06
CA SER A 179 -2.69 -27.00 0.47
C SER A 179 -2.58 -28.08 -0.59
N ALA A 180 -1.53 -28.91 -0.51
CA ALA A 180 -1.30 -30.06 -1.39
C ALA A 180 -2.43 -31.12 -1.32
N SER A 181 -3.41 -30.93 -0.43
CA SER A 181 -4.49 -31.87 -0.16
C SER A 181 -5.86 -31.42 -0.68
N SER A 182 -5.97 -30.22 -1.26
CA SER A 182 -7.23 -29.73 -1.84
C SER A 182 -7.01 -29.16 -3.24
N SER A 183 -7.45 -29.92 -4.25
CA SER A 183 -7.65 -29.45 -5.62
C SER A 183 -8.62 -28.27 -5.61
N GLY A 184 -8.11 -27.04 -5.47
CA GLY A 184 -8.92 -25.81 -5.42
C GLY A 184 -8.46 -24.73 -4.45
N ALA A 185 -7.40 -24.94 -3.66
CA ALA A 185 -6.85 -23.86 -2.84
C ALA A 185 -6.14 -22.82 -3.73
N MET A 186 -6.71 -21.61 -3.80
CA MET A 186 -6.11 -20.50 -4.55
C MET A 186 -4.85 -19.96 -3.83
N PRO A 187 -3.84 -19.49 -4.58
CA PRO A 187 -2.60 -19.00 -3.99
C PRO A 187 -2.84 -17.74 -3.16
N VAL A 188 -2.13 -17.66 -2.03
CA VAL A 188 -2.05 -16.46 -1.18
C VAL A 188 -0.62 -15.97 -1.16
N TYR A 189 -0.40 -14.79 -1.73
CA TYR A 189 0.90 -14.14 -1.79
C TYR A 189 1.02 -13.14 -0.65
N ALA A 190 2.13 -13.16 0.07
CA ALA A 190 2.38 -12.26 1.18
C ALA A 190 3.74 -11.58 1.08
N TRP A 191 3.74 -10.26 1.28
CA TRP A 191 4.93 -9.47 1.55
C TRP A 191 4.88 -9.06 3.01
N GLU A 192 5.98 -9.25 3.73
CA GLU A 192 6.03 -8.96 5.14
C GLU A 192 7.33 -8.27 5.50
N ASN A 193 7.23 -7.25 6.35
CA ASN A 193 8.36 -6.70 7.06
C ASN A 193 8.07 -6.68 8.57
N ALA A 194 8.91 -6.00 9.36
CA ALA A 194 8.79 -6.02 10.82
C ALA A 194 7.47 -5.39 11.32
N VAL A 195 6.98 -4.37 10.61
CA VAL A 195 5.88 -3.52 11.08
C VAL A 195 4.58 -3.66 10.29
N SER A 196 4.63 -4.21 9.07
CA SER A 196 3.49 -4.26 8.14
C SER A 196 3.50 -5.50 7.25
N SER A 197 2.37 -5.77 6.61
CA SER A 197 2.21 -6.83 5.62
C SER A 197 1.33 -6.38 4.45
N ILE A 198 1.55 -6.99 3.30
CA ILE A 198 0.65 -6.97 2.14
C ILE A 198 0.24 -8.41 1.86
N THR A 199 -1.05 -8.67 1.72
CA THR A 199 -1.56 -9.99 1.34
C THR A 199 -2.41 -9.85 0.09
N LEU A 200 -2.15 -10.68 -0.92
CA LEU A 200 -2.99 -10.86 -2.10
C LEU A 200 -3.56 -12.27 -2.11
N CYS A 201 -4.88 -12.38 -1.96
CA CYS A 201 -5.62 -13.63 -1.99
C CYS A 201 -6.51 -13.68 -3.23
N PHE A 202 -6.38 -14.72 -4.03
CA PHE A 202 -7.33 -14.96 -5.13
C PHE A 202 -8.56 -15.70 -4.61
N LEU A 203 -9.76 -15.22 -4.97
CA LEU A 203 -11.02 -15.81 -4.54
C LEU A 203 -11.38 -17.04 -5.40
N PRO A 204 -11.88 -18.13 -4.78
CA PRO A 204 -12.35 -19.29 -5.55
C PRO A 204 -13.58 -18.93 -6.38
N GLY A 205 -13.68 -19.46 -7.59
CA GLY A 205 -14.83 -19.29 -8.49
C GLY A 205 -14.83 -18.01 -9.32
N THR A 206 -14.59 -16.85 -8.71
CA THR A 206 -14.54 -15.56 -9.43
C THR A 206 -13.14 -15.17 -9.88
N ARG A 207 -12.11 -15.71 -9.22
CA ARG A 207 -10.68 -15.35 -9.39
C ARG A 207 -10.34 -13.88 -9.19
N ASN A 208 -11.27 -13.09 -8.63
CA ASN A 208 -10.96 -11.74 -8.16
C ASN A 208 -9.87 -11.79 -7.10
N GLY A 209 -9.01 -10.77 -7.07
CA GLY A 209 -7.99 -10.61 -6.05
C GLY A 209 -8.45 -9.71 -4.92
N THR A 210 -8.36 -10.19 -3.68
CA THR A 210 -8.46 -9.35 -2.48
C THR A 210 -7.06 -8.95 -2.06
N LEU A 211 -6.80 -7.64 -2.04
CA LEU A 211 -5.53 -7.08 -1.57
C LEU A 211 -5.73 -6.39 -0.22
N THR A 212 -4.85 -6.69 0.74
CA THR A 212 -4.86 -6.09 2.07
C THR A 212 -3.48 -5.60 2.45
N TYR A 213 -3.36 -4.31 2.77
CA TYR A 213 -2.22 -3.73 3.46
C TYR A 213 -2.55 -3.62 4.94
N LEU A 214 -1.64 -4.01 5.82
CA LEU A 214 -1.91 -4.06 7.26
C LEU A 214 -0.70 -3.59 8.08
N LEU A 215 -0.94 -2.74 9.07
CA LEU A 215 0.02 -2.31 10.08
C LEU A 215 -0.13 -3.19 11.33
N LYS A 216 0.86 -4.07 11.56
CA LYS A 216 0.76 -5.20 12.50
C LYS A 216 0.50 -4.76 13.95
N GLY A 217 1.16 -3.69 14.41
CA GLY A 217 1.01 -3.20 15.79
C GLY A 217 -0.40 -2.70 16.10
N SER A 218 -0.96 -1.87 15.21
CA SER A 218 -2.32 -1.35 15.37
C SER A 218 -3.37 -2.44 15.23
N ASP A 219 -3.20 -3.38 14.30
CA ASP A 219 -4.09 -4.55 14.16
C ASP A 219 -4.10 -5.41 15.43
N ALA A 220 -2.93 -5.76 15.96
CA ALA A 220 -2.79 -6.53 17.19
C ALA A 220 -3.47 -5.82 18.37
N TRP A 221 -3.32 -4.50 18.46
CA TRP A 221 -3.98 -3.69 19.48
C TRP A 221 -5.50 -3.71 19.33
N VAL A 222 -6.05 -3.45 18.14
CA VAL A 222 -7.51 -3.50 17.90
C VAL A 222 -8.07 -4.86 18.29
N LYS A 223 -7.44 -5.96 17.85
CA LYS A 223 -7.83 -7.32 18.23
C LYS A 223 -7.77 -7.56 19.74
N SER A 224 -6.78 -7.00 20.42
CA SER A 224 -6.66 -7.12 21.88
C SER A 224 -7.83 -6.44 22.60
N VAL A 225 -8.24 -5.25 22.16
CA VAL A 225 -9.37 -4.50 22.73
C VAL A 225 -10.68 -5.23 22.48
N VAL A 226 -10.90 -5.71 21.25
CA VAL A 226 -12.08 -6.51 20.90
C VAL A 226 -12.19 -7.75 21.79
N ARG A 227 -11.09 -8.48 21.99
CA ARG A 227 -11.06 -9.66 22.86
C ARG A 227 -11.33 -9.31 24.33
N GLN A 228 -10.72 -8.24 24.84
CA GLN A 228 -10.95 -7.78 26.21
C GLN A 228 -12.42 -7.45 26.44
N TRP A 229 -13.04 -6.73 25.50
CA TRP A 229 -14.45 -6.39 25.58
C TRP A 229 -15.36 -7.62 25.56
N GLN A 230 -15.08 -8.58 24.68
CA GLN A 230 -15.82 -9.85 24.62
C GLN A 230 -15.72 -10.64 25.92
N ALA A 231 -14.53 -10.66 26.54
CA ALA A 231 -14.32 -11.32 27.84
C ALA A 231 -15.10 -10.62 28.97
N SER A 232 -15.06 -9.28 29.02
CA SER A 232 -15.81 -8.51 30.04
C SER A 232 -17.33 -8.58 29.88
N GLY A 233 -17.82 -8.74 28.65
CA GLY A 233 -19.25 -8.94 28.38
C GLY A 233 -19.76 -10.34 28.75
N ALA A 234 -18.89 -11.36 28.74
CA ALA A 234 -19.24 -12.73 29.09
C ALA A 234 -19.36 -12.98 30.61
N GLU A 235 -18.79 -12.12 31.45
CA GLU A 235 -18.91 -12.22 32.92
C GLU A 235 -20.10 -11.43 33.50
N ALA A 236 -20.92 -10.78 32.67
CA ALA A 236 -22.07 -9.98 33.09
C ALA A 236 -23.44 -10.68 32.91
N GLY A 237 -23.46 -12.01 32.74
CA GLY A 237 -24.66 -12.82 32.50
C GLY A 237 -24.96 -13.81 33.61
#